data_AF-A0A3R8ZUB2-F1
#
_entry.id   AF-A0A3R8ZUB2-F1
#
_cell.length_a   1.000
_cell.length_b   1.000
_cell.length_c   1.000
_cell.angle_alpha   90.00
_cell.angle_beta   90.00
_cell.angle_gamma   90.00
#
_symmetry.space_group_name_H-M   'P 1'
#
loop_
_entity.id
_entity.type
_entity.pdbx_description
1 polymer ?
#
loop_
_entity_poly.entity_id
_entity_poly.type
_entity_poly.pdbx_seq_one_letter_code
_entity_poly.pdbx_strand_id
1 'polypeptide(L)'
;MKNMEKTGHLAWCALIALLTAREDGLVESESQENLFITRWFAQVKKQRRFSRDVATDVDWILNQGRTLGVRARLRHKLDYLWRSCTGELSEQNDLFRLTYALELAK
;
A
#
# COMPACT_ATOMS: atom_id res chain seq x y z
N MET A 1 12.91 -5.25 10.24
CA MET A 1 13.43 -4.01 9.60
C MET A 1 13.62 -4.15 8.09
N LYS A 2 14.52 -5.01 7.55
CA LYS A 2 14.79 -5.10 6.08
C LYS A 2 13.58 -5.37 5.16
N ASN A 3 12.51 -5.99 5.66
CA ASN A 3 11.29 -6.21 4.87
C ASN A 3 10.35 -5.00 4.86
N MET A 4 10.33 -4.19 5.92
CA MET A 4 9.45 -3.01 6.01
C MET A 4 9.81 -1.97 4.94
N GLU A 5 11.09 -1.74 4.69
CA GLU A 5 11.52 -0.81 3.63
C GLU A 5 11.02 -1.27 2.24
N LYS A 6 11.04 -2.58 1.98
CA LYS A 6 10.59 -3.16 0.70
C LYS A 6 9.06 -3.11 0.57
N THR A 7 8.34 -3.44 1.64
CA THR A 7 6.87 -3.34 1.70
C THR A 7 6.42 -1.89 1.59
N GLY A 8 7.17 -0.96 2.20
CA GLY A 8 6.99 0.46 2.05
C GLY A 8 7.16 0.89 0.58
N HIS A 9 8.31 0.57 -0.02
CA HIS A 9 8.57 0.91 -1.42
C HIS A 9 7.49 0.36 -2.37
N LEU A 10 7.02 -0.86 -2.14
CA LEU A 10 5.89 -1.46 -2.86
C LEU A 10 4.62 -0.61 -2.73
N ALA A 11 4.26 -0.21 -1.50
CA ALA A 11 3.08 0.60 -1.23
C ALA A 11 3.19 1.99 -1.88
N TRP A 12 4.36 2.64 -1.78
CA TRP A 12 4.64 3.90 -2.46
C TRP A 12 4.49 3.79 -3.98
N CYS A 13 5.10 2.78 -4.60
CA CYS A 13 4.97 2.57 -6.05
C CYS A 13 3.51 2.37 -6.48
N ALA A 14 2.71 1.65 -5.69
CA ALA A 14 1.29 1.46 -5.96
C ALA A 14 0.49 2.76 -5.85
N LEU A 15 0.79 3.58 -4.83
CA LEU A 15 0.15 4.89 -4.62
C LEU A 15 0.50 5.88 -5.73
N ILE A 16 1.77 5.97 -6.12
CA ILE A 16 2.21 6.83 -7.22
C ILE A 16 1.55 6.39 -8.54
N ALA A 17 1.53 5.08 -8.84
CA ALA A 17 0.87 4.58 -10.04
C ALA A 17 -0.64 4.92 -10.08
N LEU A 18 -1.30 4.89 -8.92
CA LEU A 18 -2.71 5.30 -8.81
C LEU A 18 -2.89 6.80 -9.03
N LEU A 19 -2.02 7.63 -8.48
CA LEU A 19 -2.06 9.09 -8.67
C LEU A 19 -1.82 9.46 -10.13
N THR A 20 -0.83 8.86 -10.80
CA THR A 20 -0.60 9.07 -12.23
C THR A 20 -1.82 8.67 -13.05
N ALA A 21 -2.44 7.51 -12.75
CA ALA A 21 -3.66 7.10 -13.44
C ALA A 21 -4.86 8.03 -13.20
N ARG A 22 -4.90 8.73 -12.07
CA ARG A 22 -5.91 9.78 -11.80
C ARG A 22 -5.63 11.03 -12.61
N GLU A 23 -4.37 11.46 -12.71
CA GLU A 23 -3.97 12.60 -13.55
C GLU A 23 -4.25 12.33 -15.03
N ASP A 24 -4.08 11.09 -15.48
CA ASP A 24 -4.41 10.64 -16.83
C ASP A 24 -5.94 10.50 -17.08
N GLY A 25 -6.79 10.74 -16.08
CA GLY A 25 -8.25 10.60 -16.17
C GLY A 25 -8.75 9.16 -16.25
N LEU A 26 -7.91 8.16 -15.97
CA LEU A 26 -8.27 6.73 -16.03
C LEU A 26 -9.04 6.26 -14.77
N VAL A 27 -8.92 7.01 -13.67
CA VAL A 27 -9.51 6.68 -12.37
C VAL A 27 -10.11 7.94 -11.74
N GLU A 28 -11.42 7.96 -11.54
CA GLU A 28 -12.15 9.11 -10.97
C GLU A 28 -12.92 8.74 -9.69
N SER A 29 -13.19 7.45 -9.48
CA SER A 29 -14.01 6.94 -8.37
C SER A 29 -13.29 5.89 -7.52
N GLU A 30 -13.73 5.73 -6.27
CA GLU A 30 -13.17 4.76 -5.32
C GLU A 30 -13.27 3.30 -5.84
N SER A 31 -14.32 2.99 -6.60
CA SER A 31 -14.48 1.67 -7.23
C SER A 31 -13.44 1.44 -8.33
N GLN A 32 -13.13 2.47 -9.13
CA GLN A 32 -12.06 2.42 -10.14
C GLN A 32 -10.68 2.34 -9.48
N GLU A 33 -10.46 2.99 -8.33
CA GLU A 33 -9.18 2.86 -7.61
C GLU A 33 -8.91 1.42 -7.19
N ASN A 34 -9.90 0.75 -6.57
CA ASN A 34 -9.74 -0.63 -6.14
C ASN A 34 -9.51 -1.57 -7.33
N LEU A 35 -10.20 -1.34 -8.45
CA LEU A 35 -10.00 -2.10 -9.67
C LEU A 35 -8.60 -1.87 -10.27
N PHE A 36 -8.17 -0.61 -10.34
CA PHE A 36 -6.85 -0.23 -10.83
C PHE A 36 -5.75 -0.88 -10.00
N ILE A 37 -5.80 -0.72 -8.67
CA ILE A 37 -4.82 -1.30 -7.75
C ILE A 37 -4.78 -2.82 -7.91
N THR A 38 -5.94 -3.48 -7.95
CA THR A 38 -6.01 -4.94 -8.12
C THR A 38 -5.36 -5.39 -9.45
N ARG A 39 -5.62 -4.68 -10.55
CA ARG A 39 -4.99 -4.96 -11.85
C ARG A 39 -3.50 -4.67 -11.85
N TRP A 40 -3.08 -3.57 -11.23
CA TRP A 40 -1.69 -3.19 -11.10
C TRP A 40 -0.89 -4.24 -10.33
N PHE A 41 -1.40 -4.71 -9.18
CA PHE A 41 -0.76 -5.79 -8.43
C PHE A 41 -0.74 -7.13 -9.19
N ALA A 42 -1.77 -7.42 -9.98
CA ALA A 42 -1.79 -8.63 -10.82
C ALA A 42 -0.68 -8.58 -11.88
N GLN A 43 -0.47 -7.40 -12.47
CA GLN A 43 0.60 -7.17 -13.44
C GLN A 43 1.98 -7.21 -12.79
N VAL A 44 2.12 -6.60 -11.61
CA VAL A 44 3.35 -6.63 -10.80
C VAL A 44 3.74 -8.08 -10.46
N LYS A 45 2.78 -8.91 -10.04
CA LYS A 45 3.00 -10.33 -9.76
C LYS A 45 3.43 -11.08 -11.03
N LYS A 46 2.74 -10.86 -12.15
CA LYS A 46 3.07 -11.49 -13.44
C LYS A 46 4.48 -11.14 -13.91
N GLN A 47 4.87 -9.87 -13.76
CA GLN A 47 6.18 -9.36 -14.17
C GLN A 47 7.30 -9.63 -13.15
N ARG A 48 6.96 -10.11 -11.95
CA ARG A 48 7.91 -10.33 -10.83
C ARG A 48 8.77 -9.09 -10.54
N ARG A 49 8.17 -7.88 -10.57
CA ARG A 49 8.89 -6.60 -10.46
C ARG A 49 9.54 -6.35 -9.10
N PHE A 50 9.08 -7.01 -8.04
CA PHE A 50 9.60 -6.83 -6.68
C PHE A 50 10.28 -8.10 -6.16
N SER A 51 11.09 -7.93 -5.10
CA SER A 51 11.75 -9.05 -4.42
C SER A 51 10.75 -10.10 -3.96
N ARG A 52 11.19 -11.35 -3.84
CA ARG A 52 10.40 -12.45 -3.28
C ARG A 52 9.96 -12.17 -1.84
N ASP A 53 10.68 -11.32 -1.12
CA ASP A 53 10.38 -10.96 0.28
C ASP A 53 9.01 -10.28 0.45
N VAL A 54 8.53 -9.59 -0.58
CA VAL A 54 7.21 -8.92 -0.57
C VAL A 54 6.16 -9.67 -1.38
N ALA A 55 6.46 -10.88 -1.86
CA ALA A 55 5.53 -11.67 -2.66
C ALA A 55 4.27 -12.03 -1.86
N THR A 56 4.42 -12.32 -0.57
CA THR A 56 3.30 -12.58 0.34
C THR A 56 2.41 -11.34 0.51
N ASP A 57 3.01 -10.15 0.62
CA ASP A 57 2.25 -8.88 0.73
C ASP A 57 1.45 -8.61 -0.55
N VAL A 58 2.07 -8.81 -1.72
CA VAL A 58 1.41 -8.69 -3.03
C VAL A 58 0.21 -9.65 -3.13
N ASP A 59 0.38 -10.90 -2.70
CA ASP A 59 -0.69 -11.90 -2.75
C ASP A 59 -1.82 -11.58 -1.77
N TRP A 60 -1.47 -11.09 -0.58
CA TRP A 60 -2.46 -10.64 0.40
C TRP A 60 -3.28 -9.47 -0.15
N ILE A 61 -2.65 -8.43 -0.70
CA ILE A 61 -3.34 -7.26 -1.29
C ILE A 61 -4.25 -7.69 -2.45
N LEU A 62 -3.78 -8.58 -3.32
CA LEU A 62 -4.58 -9.14 -4.42
C LEU A 62 -5.81 -9.88 -3.93
N ASN A 63 -5.66 -10.70 -2.89
CA ASN A 63 -6.78 -11.42 -2.32
C ASN A 63 -7.79 -10.45 -1.71
N GLN A 64 -7.33 -9.42 -0.98
CA GLN A 64 -8.21 -8.38 -0.44
C GLN A 64 -9.02 -7.67 -1.53
N GLY A 65 -8.39 -7.29 -2.64
CA GLY A 65 -9.07 -6.66 -3.77
C GLY A 65 -10.09 -7.57 -4.45
N ARG A 66 -9.80 -8.87 -4.57
CA ARG A 66 -10.70 -9.86 -5.18
C ARG A 66 -11.89 -10.21 -4.30
N THR A 67 -11.68 -10.37 -3.00
CA THR A 67 -12.74 -10.77 -2.06
C THR A 67 -13.68 -9.62 -1.71
N LEU A 68 -13.13 -8.41 -1.50
CA LEU A 68 -13.91 -7.27 -1.01
C LEU A 68 -14.33 -6.30 -2.12
N GLY A 69 -13.73 -6.39 -3.32
CA GLY A 69 -14.04 -5.54 -4.46
C GLY A 69 -13.97 -4.06 -4.12
N VAL A 70 -15.08 -3.33 -4.37
CA VAL A 70 -15.20 -1.90 -4.08
C VAL A 70 -15.09 -1.58 -2.59
N ARG A 71 -15.39 -2.52 -1.70
CA ARG A 71 -15.31 -2.32 -0.23
C ARG A 71 -13.90 -2.54 0.33
N ALA A 72 -12.94 -2.93 -0.51
CA ALA A 72 -11.59 -3.26 -0.08
C ALA A 72 -10.81 -2.05 0.46
N ARG A 73 -11.16 -0.83 0.01
CA ARG A 73 -10.48 0.45 0.34
C ARG A 73 -8.96 0.32 0.22
N LEU A 74 -8.49 -0.27 -0.88
CA LEU A 74 -7.10 -0.66 -1.07
C LEU A 74 -6.17 0.55 -1.01
N ARG A 75 -6.58 1.71 -1.52
CA ARG A 75 -5.83 2.96 -1.39
C ARG A 75 -5.52 3.28 0.07
N HIS A 76 -6.53 3.27 0.93
CA HIS A 76 -6.35 3.56 2.36
C HIS A 76 -5.44 2.54 3.05
N LYS A 77 -5.55 1.25 2.68
CA LYS A 77 -4.66 0.21 3.22
C LYS A 77 -3.21 0.41 2.78
N LEU A 78 -2.98 0.77 1.51
CA LEU A 78 -1.65 1.07 0.98
C LEU A 78 -1.06 2.33 1.62
N ASP A 79 -1.86 3.37 1.82
CA ASP A 79 -1.44 4.59 2.51
C ASP A 79 -1.00 4.28 3.96
N TYR A 80 -1.80 3.49 4.68
CA TYR A 80 -1.44 3.04 6.02
C TYR A 80 -0.17 2.18 6.05
N LEU A 81 -0.03 1.23 5.12
CA LEU A 81 1.16 0.40 4.99
C LEU A 81 2.40 1.23 4.69
N TRP A 82 2.28 2.21 3.80
CA TRP A 82 3.36 3.12 3.46
C TRP A 82 3.82 3.92 4.69
N ARG A 83 2.90 4.63 5.35
CA ARG A 83 3.17 5.43 6.57
C ARG A 83 3.80 4.61 7.69
N SER A 84 3.33 3.38 7.88
CA SER A 84 3.87 2.47 8.89
C SER A 84 5.27 1.94 8.54
N CYS A 85 5.63 1.90 7.26
CA CYS A 85 6.91 1.40 6.78
C CYS A 85 7.97 2.49 6.61
N THR A 86 7.59 3.74 6.35
CA THR A 86 8.54 4.87 6.22
C THR A 86 8.99 5.48 7.51
N GLY A 87 8.30 5.23 8.62
CA GLY A 87 8.68 5.80 9.91
C GLY A 87 8.66 7.33 9.91
N GLU A 88 7.74 7.95 9.16
CA GLU A 88 7.56 9.41 9.17
C GLU A 88 6.80 9.83 10.44
N LEU A 89 7.43 9.55 11.58
CA LEU A 89 7.00 9.99 12.90
C LEU A 89 6.91 11.52 12.98
N SER A 90 7.63 12.27 12.14
CA SER A 90 7.59 13.73 12.16
C SER A 90 6.31 14.35 11.61
N GLU A 91 5.54 13.62 10.78
CA GLU A 91 4.26 14.11 10.22
C GLU A 91 3.02 13.54 10.91
N GLN A 92 3.17 12.62 11.89
CA GLN A 92 2.05 12.07 12.65
C GLN A 92 1.77 12.88 13.92
N ASN A 93 0.49 13.00 14.32
CA ASN A 93 0.08 13.65 15.56
C ASN A 93 0.80 13.02 16.78
N ASP A 94 1.16 13.85 17.76
CA ASP A 94 1.95 13.51 18.94
C ASP A 94 1.43 12.27 19.69
N LEU A 95 0.12 12.04 19.72
CA LEU A 95 -0.47 10.85 20.33
C LEU A 95 -0.05 9.54 19.64
N PHE A 96 0.02 9.54 18.31
CA PHE A 96 0.46 8.38 17.53
C PHE A 96 1.95 8.14 17.73
N ARG A 97 2.76 9.22 17.75
CA ARG A 97 4.20 9.16 18.03
C ARG A 97 4.49 8.57 19.42
N LEU A 98 3.72 8.99 20.43
CA LEU A 98 3.83 8.49 21.80
C LEU A 98 3.48 7.00 21.89
N THR A 99 2.38 6.58 21.27
CA THR A 99 1.91 5.19 21.31
C THR A 99 2.89 4.27 20.61
N TYR A 100 3.42 4.68 19.46
CA TYR A 100 4.44 3.96 18.71
C TYR A 100 5.75 3.82 19.49
N ALA A 101 6.21 4.89 20.14
CA ALA A 101 7.41 4.85 20.99
C ALA A 101 7.26 3.89 22.18
N LEU A 102 6.07 3.82 22.78
CA LEU A 102 5.75 2.88 23.86
C LEU A 102 5.72 1.41 23.41
N GLU A 103 5.21 1.13 22.20
CA GLU A 103 5.24 -0.22 21.64
C GLU A 103 6.66 -0.70 21.29
N LEU A 104 7.53 0.21 20.86
CA LEU A 104 8.93 -0.07 20.53
C LEU A 104 9.86 -0.21 21.74
N ALA A 105 9.46 0.31 22.91
CA ALA A 105 10.25 0.27 24.14
C ALA A 105 10.00 -0.99 25.01
N LYS A 106 9.21 -1.95 24.52
CA LYS A 106 9.08 -3.29 25.08
C LYS A 106 10.17 -4.23 24.57
#